data_AF-A0A1G2B3K6-F1
#
_entry.id   AF-A0A1G2B3K6-F1
#
_cell.length_a   1.000
_cell.length_b   1.000
_cell.length_c   1.000
_cell.angle_alpha   90.00
_cell.angle_beta   90.00
_cell.angle_gamma   90.00
#
_symmetry.space_group_name_H-M   'P 1'
#
loop_
_entity.id
_entity.type
_entity.pdbx_description
1 polymer ?
#
loop_
_entity_poly.entity_id
_entity_poly.type
_entity_poly.pdbx_seq_one_letter_code
_entity_poly.pdbx_strand_id
1 'polypeptide(L)'
;MRWSYRYRKNPISARKADTVGDTRRAHGQKQLFGKKLGSYSLMLVLDAALLIVYVFLYSPLLVIDQLHISGGENVSEAVIQTLVRDYNKTLRFGIIPQTNLLAFSASSFKDYVSEQFDFEEISVQKKLFHTLTINVKEKSPFALFYSVDRKFLIEKNGFIAGEYTGDIGNEQAFQKIVEEVALGEPKVADQLVSPDTALFMQGFPAKLSGDAGLTFSEWTIPSRDSQRLHARVSDGWYIVFQMQKDLTQQYQNFLTIWNEKLAVNPPSEYVDVRITDRVFFK
;
A
#
# COMPACT_ATOMS: atom_id res chain seq x y z
N MET A 1 67.34 -66.04 54.32
CA MET A 1 67.04 -65.66 55.71
C MET A 1 68.37 -65.31 56.38
N ARG A 2 68.53 -64.08 56.90
CA ARG A 2 69.80 -63.45 57.38
C ARG A 2 70.84 -63.25 56.26
N TRP A 3 71.55 -62.12 56.12
CA TRP A 3 72.60 -61.56 57.00
C TRP A 3 72.92 -60.12 56.49
N SER A 4 72.87 -59.09 57.33
CA SER A 4 73.96 -58.45 58.11
C SER A 4 74.85 -57.44 57.35
N TYR A 5 74.64 -56.16 57.70
CA TYR A 5 75.62 -55.18 58.18
C TYR A 5 77.09 -55.11 57.67
N ARG A 6 77.44 -53.86 57.29
CA ARG A 6 78.61 -53.04 57.68
C ARG A 6 79.90 -53.04 56.81
N TYR A 7 80.03 -51.89 56.12
CA TYR A 7 81.12 -50.89 56.19
C TYR A 7 82.48 -51.07 55.46
N ARG A 8 82.76 -50.02 54.66
CA ARG A 8 84.02 -49.22 54.54
C ARG A 8 85.14 -49.72 53.60
N LYS A 9 85.41 -48.99 52.50
CA LYS A 9 86.37 -47.86 52.35
C LYS A 9 86.68 -47.61 50.85
N ASN A 10 86.74 -46.31 50.50
CA ASN A 10 87.37 -45.65 49.32
C ASN A 10 88.80 -46.18 49.01
N PRO A 11 89.57 -45.72 47.97
CA PRO A 11 89.37 -44.55 47.05
C PRO A 11 89.90 -44.65 45.58
N ILE A 12 89.65 -43.56 44.81
CA ILE A 12 90.54 -42.83 43.86
C ILE A 12 90.81 -43.33 42.42
N SER A 13 90.67 -42.34 41.51
CA SER A 13 91.29 -42.11 40.18
C SER A 13 90.65 -42.77 38.94
N ALA A 14 90.57 -42.16 37.76
CA ALA A 14 90.69 -40.77 37.27
C ALA A 14 90.27 -40.75 35.78
N ARG A 15 89.66 -39.64 35.32
CA ARG A 15 89.59 -39.06 33.94
C ARG A 15 89.15 -40.00 32.77
N LYS A 16 88.30 -39.61 31.80
CA LYS A 16 87.93 -38.32 31.20
C LYS A 16 86.72 -38.52 30.26
N ALA A 17 86.00 -37.43 30.01
CA ALA A 17 85.24 -37.07 28.80
C ALA A 17 83.85 -37.71 28.52
N ASP A 18 82.86 -36.80 28.61
CA ASP A 18 81.76 -36.56 27.68
C ASP A 18 80.66 -37.60 27.49
N THR A 19 79.49 -37.30 28.05
CA THR A 19 78.26 -37.10 27.25
C THR A 19 77.17 -36.48 28.13
N VAL A 20 76.75 -35.29 27.70
CA VAL A 20 75.59 -34.56 28.21
C VAL A 20 74.33 -35.34 27.81
N GLY A 21 73.50 -35.69 28.80
CA GLY A 21 72.23 -36.38 28.61
C GLY A 21 71.20 -35.91 29.64
N ASP A 22 70.75 -34.66 29.47
CA ASP A 22 69.61 -34.09 30.18
C ASP A 22 68.32 -34.40 29.41
N THR A 23 67.44 -35.21 29.99
CA THR A 23 66.03 -35.27 29.58
C THR A 23 65.14 -35.51 30.78
N ARG A 24 64.80 -34.44 31.51
CA ARG A 24 63.55 -34.38 32.29
C ARG A 24 62.75 -33.13 31.93
N ARG A 25 61.49 -33.36 31.56
CA ARG A 25 60.34 -32.42 31.44
C ARG A 25 60.16 -31.74 30.08
N ALA A 26 59.51 -32.45 29.16
CA ALA A 26 58.72 -31.87 28.08
C ALA A 26 57.22 -32.07 28.38
N HIS A 27 56.64 -31.22 29.20
CA HIS A 27 55.19 -31.03 29.21
C HIS A 27 54.82 -29.61 29.61
N GLY A 28 54.10 -28.92 28.73
CA GLY A 28 53.35 -27.72 29.06
C GLY A 28 54.00 -26.40 28.66
N GLN A 29 54.13 -26.11 27.36
CA GLN A 29 54.14 -24.72 26.86
C GLN A 29 53.93 -24.66 25.33
N LYS A 30 52.78 -25.14 24.83
CA LYS A 30 52.38 -24.93 23.42
C LYS A 30 50.90 -24.55 23.22
N GLN A 31 50.23 -23.98 24.23
CA GLN A 31 48.80 -23.63 24.11
C GLN A 31 48.44 -22.15 24.30
N LEU A 32 49.39 -21.27 24.61
CA LEU A 32 49.08 -19.86 24.92
C LEU A 32 49.36 -18.86 23.77
N PHE A 33 50.10 -19.25 22.73
CA PHE A 33 50.42 -18.36 21.60
C PHE A 33 49.41 -18.40 20.44
N GLY A 34 48.59 -19.45 20.32
CA GLY A 34 47.59 -19.57 19.24
C GLY A 34 46.26 -18.84 19.49
N LYS A 35 45.91 -18.55 20.75
CA LYS A 35 44.64 -17.90 21.09
C LYS A 35 44.64 -16.38 20.88
N LYS A 36 45.80 -15.72 21.00
CA LYS A 36 45.92 -14.26 20.80
C LYS A 36 46.00 -13.86 19.32
N LEU A 37 46.61 -14.68 18.45
CA LEU A 37 46.60 -14.42 17.00
C LEU A 37 45.20 -14.53 16.38
N GLY A 38 44.39 -15.49 16.85
CA GLY A 38 43.01 -15.66 16.39
C GLY A 38 42.11 -14.45 16.67
N SER A 39 42.25 -13.80 17.83
CA SER A 39 41.45 -12.63 18.18
C SER A 39 41.79 -11.39 17.34
N TYR A 40 43.06 -11.16 17.00
CA TYR A 40 43.44 -10.05 16.11
C TYR A 40 42.95 -10.27 14.67
N SER A 41 42.97 -11.52 14.18
CA SER A 41 42.40 -11.86 12.87
C SER A 41 40.89 -11.65 12.82
N LEU A 42 40.17 -11.95 13.91
CA LEU A 42 38.73 -11.72 14.01
C LEU A 42 38.38 -10.23 14.03
N MET A 43 39.15 -9.41 14.77
CA MET A 43 38.97 -7.95 14.79
C MET A 43 39.22 -7.34 13.40
N LEU A 44 40.27 -7.77 12.71
CA LEU A 44 40.55 -7.32 11.33
C LEU A 44 39.42 -7.69 10.36
N VAL A 45 38.84 -8.87 10.48
CA VAL A 45 37.69 -9.28 9.66
C VAL A 45 36.46 -8.43 9.98
N LEU A 46 36.22 -8.10 11.25
CA LEU A 46 35.13 -7.20 11.66
C LEU A 46 35.33 -5.78 11.15
N ASP A 47 36.54 -5.23 11.26
CA ASP A 47 36.87 -3.90 10.75
C ASP A 47 36.75 -3.84 9.22
N ALA A 48 37.22 -4.88 8.52
CA ALA A 48 37.04 -4.98 7.08
C ALA A 48 35.56 -5.08 6.69
N ALA A 49 34.75 -5.83 7.45
CA ALA A 49 33.32 -5.91 7.22
C ALA A 49 32.62 -4.56 7.45
N LEU A 50 32.98 -3.83 8.51
CA LEU A 50 32.48 -2.49 8.78
C LEU A 50 32.88 -1.49 7.68
N LEU A 51 34.12 -1.57 7.20
CA LEU A 51 34.61 -0.73 6.10
C LEU A 51 33.85 -1.01 4.80
N ILE A 52 33.59 -2.28 4.49
CA ILE A 52 32.78 -2.68 3.33
C ILE A 52 31.37 -2.11 3.46
N VAL A 53 30.72 -2.31 4.61
CA VAL A 53 29.38 -1.76 4.86
C VAL A 53 29.37 -0.24 4.71
N TYR A 54 30.38 0.46 5.25
CA TYR A 54 30.54 1.89 5.08
C TYR A 54 30.67 2.28 3.60
N VAL A 55 31.56 1.65 2.84
CA VAL A 55 31.75 1.94 1.42
C VAL A 55 30.47 1.71 0.62
N PHE A 56 29.71 0.66 0.90
CA PHE A 56 28.42 0.41 0.24
C PHE A 56 27.34 1.40 0.67
N LEU A 57 27.30 1.80 1.95
CA LEU A 57 26.34 2.78 2.46
C LEU A 57 26.62 4.19 1.97
N TYR A 58 27.86 4.54 1.64
CA TYR A 58 28.26 5.87 1.14
C TYR A 58 28.67 5.85 -0.34
N SER A 59 28.38 4.76 -1.06
CA SER A 59 28.77 4.62 -2.47
C SER A 59 27.97 5.58 -3.35
N PRO A 60 28.63 6.39 -4.22
CA PRO A 60 27.95 7.19 -5.23
C PRO A 60 27.07 6.35 -6.17
N LEU A 61 27.40 5.07 -6.36
CA LEU A 61 26.66 4.13 -7.21
C LEU A 61 25.31 3.70 -6.62
N LEU A 62 24.97 4.08 -5.40
CA LEU A 62 23.70 3.71 -4.74
C LEU A 62 22.88 4.91 -4.31
N VAL A 63 23.31 6.13 -4.67
CA VAL A 63 22.55 7.36 -4.48
C VAL A 63 21.30 7.32 -5.36
N ILE A 64 20.16 7.76 -4.83
CA ILE A 64 18.91 7.86 -5.59
C ILE A 64 18.99 9.09 -6.50
N ASP A 65 19.19 8.86 -7.79
CA ASP A 65 19.33 9.93 -8.81
C ASP A 65 18.17 9.90 -9.82
N GLN A 66 17.58 8.72 -10.05
CA GLN A 66 16.48 8.56 -11.01
C GLN A 66 15.16 8.28 -10.29
N LEU A 67 14.20 9.18 -10.47
CA LEU A 67 12.82 9.03 -10.01
C LEU A 67 11.91 8.78 -11.20
N HIS A 68 11.29 7.60 -11.22
CA HIS A 68 10.23 7.31 -12.17
C HIS A 68 8.90 7.36 -11.44
N ILE A 69 8.07 8.35 -11.78
CA ILE A 69 6.78 8.59 -11.15
C ILE A 69 5.72 8.36 -12.21
N SER A 70 4.70 7.56 -11.87
CA SER A 70 3.59 7.25 -12.77
C SER A 70 2.28 7.18 -12.01
N GLY A 71 1.19 7.64 -12.65
CA GLY A 71 -0.19 7.52 -12.18
C GLY A 71 -0.77 8.72 -11.40
N GLY A 72 -0.07 9.87 -11.36
CA GLY A 72 -0.65 11.11 -10.84
C GLY A 72 -1.50 11.83 -11.89
N GLU A 73 -2.83 11.88 -11.72
CA GLU A 73 -3.74 12.68 -12.55
C GLU A 73 -3.87 14.12 -12.01
N ASN A 74 -3.89 14.32 -10.69
CA ASN A 74 -4.05 15.62 -10.03
C ASN A 74 -2.78 16.08 -9.28
N VAL A 75 -1.97 15.14 -8.78
CA VAL A 75 -0.70 15.43 -8.10
C VAL A 75 0.43 15.40 -9.13
N SER A 76 0.97 16.59 -9.45
CA SER A 76 2.07 16.71 -10.40
C SER A 76 3.31 15.93 -9.95
N GLU A 77 4.03 15.33 -10.89
CA GLU A 77 5.29 14.61 -10.64
C GLU A 77 6.29 15.45 -9.83
N ALA A 78 6.30 16.77 -10.05
CA ALA A 78 7.17 17.71 -9.34
C ALA A 78 6.92 17.76 -7.82
N VAL A 79 5.67 17.57 -7.39
CA VAL A 79 5.30 17.51 -5.97
C VAL A 79 5.86 16.23 -5.35
N ILE A 80 5.66 15.09 -6.00
CA ILE A 80 6.18 13.79 -5.52
C ILE A 80 7.73 13.81 -5.48
N GLN A 81 8.39 14.41 -6.48
CA GLN A 81 9.84 14.60 -6.44
C GLN A 81 10.31 15.44 -5.25
N THR A 82 9.52 16.44 -4.85
CA THR A 82 9.82 17.29 -3.70
C THR A 82 9.65 16.51 -2.40
N LEU A 83 8.59 15.72 -2.26
CA LEU A 83 8.39 14.82 -1.12
C LEU A 83 9.54 13.82 -0.94
N VAL A 84 10.03 13.23 -2.05
CA VAL A 84 11.18 12.33 -2.00
C VAL A 84 12.44 13.08 -1.55
N ARG A 85 12.68 14.29 -2.06
CA ARG A 85 13.83 15.11 -1.64
C ARG A 85 13.76 15.49 -0.17
N ASP A 86 12.59 15.83 0.34
CA ASP A 86 12.41 16.19 1.75
C ASP A 86 12.52 14.98 2.66
N TYR A 87 11.99 13.83 2.24
CA TYR A 87 12.19 12.57 2.94
C TYR A 87 13.66 12.14 2.98
N ASN A 88 14.40 12.33 1.89
CA ASN A 88 15.83 11.97 1.79
C ASN A 88 16.73 12.81 2.73
N LYS A 89 16.28 14.00 3.17
CA LYS A 89 16.98 14.81 4.18
C LYS A 89 16.83 14.24 5.59
N THR A 90 15.88 13.34 5.82
CA THR A 90 15.68 12.73 7.13
C THR A 90 16.78 11.71 7.43
N LEU A 91 17.18 11.63 8.69
CA LEU A 91 18.18 10.67 9.17
C LEU A 91 17.47 9.46 9.78
N ARG A 92 17.75 8.28 9.25
CA ARG A 92 17.34 7.01 9.86
C ARG A 92 18.16 6.76 11.12
N PHE A 93 17.49 6.50 12.24
CA PHE A 93 18.09 6.38 13.57
C PHE A 93 18.94 7.59 14.01
N GLY A 94 18.75 8.76 13.38
CA GLY A 94 19.52 9.99 13.68
C GLY A 94 20.96 10.02 13.13
N ILE A 95 21.40 9.00 12.38
CA ILE A 95 22.80 8.90 11.91
C ILE A 95 22.97 8.47 10.46
N ILE A 96 21.98 7.80 9.85
CA ILE A 96 22.10 7.27 8.49
C ILE A 96 21.23 8.12 7.54
N PRO A 97 21.81 8.89 6.61
CA PRO A 97 21.03 9.63 5.63
C PRO A 97 20.28 8.68 4.70
N GLN A 98 19.02 8.99 4.41
CA GLN A 98 18.17 8.18 3.52
C GLN A 98 18.39 8.45 2.03
N THR A 99 19.51 9.10 1.69
CA THR A 99 19.90 9.46 0.32
C THR A 99 20.28 8.24 -0.54
N ASN A 100 20.58 7.11 0.09
CA ASN A 100 21.00 5.88 -0.60
C ASN A 100 19.87 4.87 -0.71
N LEU A 101 19.78 4.21 -1.86
CA LEU A 101 18.75 3.21 -2.18
C LEU A 101 18.68 2.06 -1.15
N LEU A 102 19.82 1.69 -0.57
CA LEU A 102 19.88 0.68 0.50
C LEU A 102 19.30 1.19 1.83
N ALA A 103 19.55 2.46 2.17
CA ALA A 103 19.11 3.07 3.42
C ALA A 103 17.65 3.53 3.39
N PHE A 104 17.15 3.95 2.22
CA PHE A 104 15.79 4.42 1.98
C PHE A 104 14.75 3.38 2.39
N SER A 105 13.77 3.76 3.21
CA SER A 105 12.70 2.85 3.61
C SER A 105 11.46 3.06 2.74
N ALA A 106 11.14 2.09 1.88
CA ALA A 106 9.96 2.16 1.02
C ALA A 106 8.65 2.20 1.84
N SER A 107 8.56 1.42 2.92
CA SER A 107 7.40 1.42 3.81
C SER A 107 7.26 2.74 4.55
N SER A 108 8.34 3.25 5.14
CA SER A 108 8.28 4.49 5.91
C SER A 108 8.07 5.72 5.02
N PHE A 109 8.55 5.69 3.77
CA PHE A 109 8.21 6.71 2.78
C PHE A 109 6.73 6.63 2.38
N LYS A 110 6.18 5.42 2.21
CA LYS A 110 4.75 5.23 1.97
C LYS A 110 3.92 5.83 3.11
N ASP A 111 4.28 5.57 4.36
CA ASP A 111 3.61 6.14 5.53
C ASP A 111 3.69 7.68 5.53
N TYR A 112 4.89 8.23 5.31
CA TYR A 112 5.13 9.68 5.22
C TYR A 112 4.29 10.36 4.13
N VAL A 113 4.16 9.73 2.96
CA VAL A 113 3.33 10.26 1.86
C VAL A 113 1.84 10.12 2.18
N SER A 114 1.43 9.01 2.81
CA SER A 114 0.03 8.75 3.18
C SER A 114 -0.48 9.70 4.28
N GLU A 115 0.41 10.26 5.10
CA GLU A 115 0.05 11.30 6.09
C GLU A 115 -0.33 12.63 5.43
N GLN A 116 0.14 12.89 4.21
CA GLN A 116 -0.02 14.17 3.51
C GLN A 116 -1.03 14.09 2.37
N PHE A 117 -1.17 12.91 1.75
CA PHE A 117 -2.02 12.67 0.59
C PHE A 117 -2.76 11.34 0.71
N ASP A 118 -4.05 11.36 0.38
CA ASP A 118 -4.90 10.18 0.43
C ASP A 118 -4.94 9.49 -0.95
N PHE A 119 -3.98 8.58 -1.16
CA PHE A 119 -3.86 7.80 -2.39
C PHE A 119 -4.54 6.43 -2.25
N GLU A 120 -5.16 5.93 -3.34
CA GLU A 120 -5.79 4.60 -3.40
C GLU A 120 -4.72 3.50 -3.29
N GLU A 121 -3.58 3.71 -3.96
CA GLU A 121 -2.43 2.82 -3.88
C GLU A 121 -1.13 3.62 -4.02
N ILE A 122 -0.14 3.27 -3.20
CA ILE A 122 1.24 3.75 -3.36
C ILE A 122 2.14 2.52 -3.41
N SER A 123 2.81 2.33 -4.53
CA SER A 123 3.78 1.27 -4.75
C SER A 123 5.16 1.87 -4.97
N VAL A 124 6.09 1.52 -4.06
CA VAL A 124 7.45 2.06 -4.06
C VAL A 124 8.40 0.91 -4.29
N GLN A 125 9.00 0.86 -5.47
CA GLN A 125 9.91 -0.20 -5.88
C GLN A 125 11.32 0.34 -6.06
N LYS A 126 12.28 -0.36 -5.48
CA LYS A 126 13.71 -0.09 -5.66
C LYS A 126 14.21 -0.92 -6.84
N LYS A 127 14.66 -0.25 -7.90
CA LYS A 127 15.39 -0.92 -8.99
C LYS A 127 16.89 -0.83 -8.73
N LEU A 128 17.63 -1.88 -9.10
CA LEU A 128 19.10 -1.87 -9.05
C LEU A 128 19.63 -0.65 -9.80
N PHE A 129 20.76 -0.11 -9.31
CA PHE A 129 21.45 1.04 -9.92
C PHE A 129 20.59 2.33 -9.94
N HIS A 130 20.45 2.98 -8.78
CA HIS A 130 20.06 4.41 -8.63
C HIS A 130 18.57 4.77 -8.85
N THR A 131 17.71 3.81 -9.22
CA THR A 131 16.34 4.10 -9.64
C THR A 131 15.31 3.76 -8.56
N LEU A 132 14.46 4.74 -8.23
CA LEU A 132 13.26 4.53 -7.43
C LEU A 132 12.02 4.72 -8.31
N THR A 133 11.21 3.67 -8.42
CA THR A 133 9.93 3.72 -9.14
C THR A 133 8.82 3.91 -8.11
N ILE A 134 8.08 5.00 -8.24
CA ILE A 134 6.94 5.34 -7.40
C ILE A 134 5.71 5.33 -8.31
N ASN A 135 4.87 4.32 -8.15
CA ASN A 135 3.54 4.32 -8.76
C ASN A 135 2.56 4.82 -7.72
N VAL A 136 1.80 5.84 -8.08
CA VAL A 136 0.74 6.40 -7.25
C VAL A 136 -0.56 6.22 -8.01
N LYS A 137 -1.58 5.70 -7.33
CA LYS A 137 -2.94 5.66 -7.84
C LYS A 137 -3.77 6.60 -6.99
N GLU A 138 -4.25 7.68 -7.58
CA GLU A 138 -5.07 8.66 -6.89
C GLU A 138 -6.49 8.15 -6.64
N LYS A 139 -7.06 8.52 -5.49
CA LYS A 139 -8.49 8.39 -5.25
C LYS A 139 -9.22 9.34 -6.19
N SER A 140 -9.94 8.79 -7.16
CA SER A 140 -10.77 9.55 -8.10
C SER A 140 -12.24 9.35 -7.71
N PRO A 141 -12.84 10.26 -6.94
CA PRO A 141 -14.25 10.18 -6.61
C PRO A 141 -15.09 10.34 -7.89
N PHE A 142 -16.16 9.56 -8.02
CA PHE A 142 -17.04 9.60 -9.20
C PHE A 142 -18.36 10.31 -8.95
N ALA A 143 -18.77 10.42 -7.68
CA ALA A 143 -20.06 10.98 -7.31
C ALA A 143 -20.00 11.80 -6.01
N LEU A 144 -20.96 12.71 -5.89
CA LEU A 144 -21.30 13.43 -4.67
C LEU A 144 -22.56 12.82 -4.07
N PHE A 145 -22.47 12.42 -2.81
CA PHE A 145 -23.58 11.91 -2.02
C PHE A 145 -24.14 13.00 -1.11
N TYR A 146 -25.42 13.33 -1.31
CA TYR A 146 -26.16 14.33 -0.56
C TYR A 146 -26.98 13.60 0.52
N SER A 147 -26.64 13.85 1.78
CA SER A 147 -27.33 13.31 2.95
C SER A 147 -27.65 14.45 3.90
N VAL A 148 -28.94 14.79 4.02
CA VAL A 148 -29.41 15.95 4.78
C VAL A 148 -28.74 17.23 4.24
N ASP A 149 -28.01 17.96 5.06
CA ASP A 149 -27.35 19.22 4.69
C ASP A 149 -25.87 19.07 4.36
N ARG A 150 -25.36 17.82 4.29
CA ARG A 150 -23.95 17.53 4.03
C ARG A 150 -23.76 16.76 2.74
N LYS A 151 -22.56 16.94 2.16
CA LYS A 151 -22.15 16.33 0.90
C LYS A 151 -20.92 15.49 1.15
N PHE A 152 -20.86 14.31 0.54
CA PHE A 152 -19.74 13.38 0.70
C PHE A 152 -19.21 12.94 -0.65
N LEU A 153 -17.90 12.77 -0.75
CA LEU A 153 -17.25 12.20 -1.92
C LEU A 153 -17.37 10.68 -1.91
N ILE A 154 -17.79 10.11 -3.04
CA ILE A 154 -17.91 8.67 -3.23
C ILE A 154 -16.85 8.19 -4.20
N GLU A 155 -16.06 7.21 -3.76
CA GLU A 155 -15.04 6.54 -4.55
C GLU A 155 -15.63 5.58 -5.59
N LYS A 156 -14.87 5.23 -6.63
CA LYS A 156 -15.29 4.31 -7.71
C LYS A 156 -15.73 2.92 -7.24
N ASN A 157 -15.32 2.52 -6.04
CA ASN A 157 -15.68 1.24 -5.38
C ASN A 157 -16.95 1.35 -4.50
N GLY A 158 -17.57 2.54 -4.39
CA GLY A 158 -18.79 2.78 -3.63
C GLY A 158 -18.59 3.19 -2.16
N PHE A 159 -17.35 3.45 -1.72
CA PHE A 159 -17.05 3.90 -0.36
C PHE A 159 -17.12 5.43 -0.21
N ILE A 160 -17.48 5.86 1.01
CA ILE A 160 -17.48 7.28 1.40
C ILE A 160 -16.05 7.68 1.75
N ALA A 161 -15.44 8.58 0.96
CA ALA A 161 -14.07 9.06 1.19
C ALA A 161 -14.00 10.15 2.27
N GLY A 162 -14.99 11.04 2.32
CA GLY A 162 -14.94 12.23 3.16
C GLY A 162 -16.03 13.23 2.83
N GLU A 163 -16.16 14.26 3.67
CA GLU A 163 -17.06 15.37 3.43
C GLU A 163 -16.51 16.28 2.31
N TYR A 164 -17.39 16.70 1.40
CA TYR A 164 -17.05 17.62 0.33
C TYR A 164 -17.30 19.07 0.78
N THR A 165 -16.23 19.86 0.82
CA THR A 165 -16.25 21.29 1.20
C THR A 165 -15.94 22.23 0.03
N GLY A 166 -15.85 21.70 -1.19
CA GLY A 166 -15.51 22.47 -2.38
C GLY A 166 -16.65 23.35 -2.91
N ASP A 167 -16.31 24.28 -3.80
CA ASP A 167 -17.27 25.22 -4.39
C ASP A 167 -18.30 24.55 -5.32
N ILE A 168 -19.47 25.21 -5.42
CA ILE A 168 -20.64 24.76 -6.20
C ILE A 168 -20.33 24.54 -7.69
N GLY A 169 -19.37 25.30 -8.25
CA GLY A 169 -18.99 25.21 -9.68
C GLY A 169 -18.20 23.95 -10.05
N ASN A 170 -17.70 23.21 -9.06
CA ASN A 170 -17.04 21.93 -9.27
C ASN A 170 -17.98 20.74 -9.06
N GLU A 171 -19.21 20.96 -8.57
CA GLU A 171 -20.19 19.90 -8.31
C GLU A 171 -20.72 19.27 -9.60
N GLN A 172 -20.76 20.02 -10.70
CA GLN A 172 -21.28 19.56 -12.00
C GLN A 172 -20.39 18.48 -12.64
N ALA A 173 -19.14 18.34 -12.19
CA ALA A 173 -18.23 17.31 -12.65
C ALA A 173 -18.57 15.91 -12.08
N PHE A 174 -19.41 15.84 -11.04
CA PHE A 174 -19.74 14.60 -10.35
C PHE A 174 -21.16 14.14 -10.65
N GLN A 175 -21.36 12.82 -10.69
CA GLN A 175 -22.71 12.27 -10.61
C GLN A 175 -23.30 12.59 -9.22
N LYS A 176 -24.60 12.85 -9.16
CA LYS A 176 -25.30 13.13 -7.89
C LYS A 176 -25.99 11.88 -7.37
N ILE A 177 -25.86 11.63 -6.07
CA ILE A 177 -26.58 10.60 -5.34
C ILE A 177 -27.29 11.28 -4.17
N VAL A 178 -28.61 11.18 -4.09
CA VAL A 178 -29.41 11.85 -3.05
C VAL A 178 -30.04 10.81 -2.12
N GLU A 179 -29.89 10.98 -0.81
CA GLU A 179 -30.66 10.21 0.18
C GLU A 179 -32.00 10.91 0.44
N GLU A 180 -33.13 10.23 0.19
CA GLU A 180 -34.45 10.83 0.44
C GLU A 180 -34.78 10.87 1.93
N VAL A 181 -34.49 9.78 2.64
CA VAL A 181 -34.73 9.64 4.07
C VAL A 181 -33.43 9.24 4.75
N ALA A 182 -32.82 10.19 5.44
CA ALA A 182 -31.62 9.96 6.23
C ALA A 182 -31.95 9.20 7.52
N LEU A 183 -31.35 8.02 7.69
CA LEU A 183 -31.48 7.20 8.91
C LEU A 183 -30.40 7.48 9.96
N GLY A 184 -29.58 8.50 9.75
CA GLY A 184 -28.47 8.90 10.61
C GLY A 184 -27.37 9.56 9.79
N GLU A 185 -26.24 9.83 10.42
CA GLU A 185 -25.08 10.40 9.75
C GLU A 185 -24.28 9.33 8.98
N PRO A 186 -23.85 9.60 7.74
CA PRO A 186 -22.88 8.75 7.04
C PRO A 186 -21.51 8.83 7.68
N LYS A 187 -20.80 7.70 7.80
CA LYS A 187 -19.42 7.69 8.29
C LYS A 187 -18.45 7.54 7.13
N VAL A 188 -17.29 8.18 7.26
CA VAL A 188 -16.17 7.94 6.36
C VAL A 188 -15.77 6.47 6.41
N ALA A 189 -15.41 5.91 5.26
CA ALA A 189 -15.15 4.50 5.02
C ALA A 189 -16.35 3.55 5.15
N ASP A 190 -17.58 4.06 5.36
CA ASP A 190 -18.78 3.26 5.13
C ASP A 190 -18.92 2.97 3.63
N GLN A 191 -19.39 1.75 3.32
CA GLN A 191 -19.75 1.39 1.96
C GLN A 191 -21.20 1.81 1.68
N LEU A 192 -21.39 2.81 0.83
CA LEU A 192 -22.72 3.29 0.45
C LEU A 192 -23.39 2.31 -0.54
N VAL A 193 -22.62 1.83 -1.51
CA VAL A 193 -23.05 0.86 -2.52
C VAL A 193 -21.95 -0.18 -2.77
N SER A 194 -22.32 -1.37 -3.25
CA SER A 194 -21.33 -2.39 -3.60
C SER A 194 -20.46 -1.94 -4.80
N PRO A 195 -19.26 -2.53 -5.00
CA PRO A 195 -18.40 -2.15 -6.11
C PRO A 195 -19.06 -2.38 -7.47
N ASP A 196 -19.86 -3.45 -7.60
CA ASP A 196 -20.63 -3.75 -8.81
C ASP A 196 -21.71 -2.70 -9.08
N THR A 197 -22.38 -2.23 -8.02
CA THR A 197 -23.38 -1.15 -8.11
C THR A 197 -22.71 0.16 -8.50
N ALA A 198 -21.57 0.51 -7.88
CA ALA A 198 -20.81 1.70 -8.22
C ALA A 198 -20.33 1.68 -9.69
N LEU A 199 -19.87 0.54 -10.18
CA LEU A 199 -19.46 0.36 -11.57
C LEU A 199 -20.64 0.51 -12.53
N PHE A 200 -21.79 -0.06 -12.17
CA PHE A 200 -23.03 0.12 -12.94
C PHE A 200 -23.41 1.61 -13.00
N MET A 201 -23.40 2.31 -11.86
CA MET A 201 -23.74 3.73 -11.77
C MET A 201 -22.83 4.62 -12.64
N GLN A 202 -21.53 4.36 -12.64
CA GLN A 202 -20.57 5.11 -13.47
C GLN A 202 -20.88 5.03 -14.97
N GLY A 203 -21.23 3.84 -15.47
CA GLY A 203 -21.53 3.63 -16.89
C GLY A 203 -22.97 3.94 -17.30
N PHE A 204 -23.89 4.08 -16.34
CA PHE A 204 -25.32 4.17 -16.61
C PHE A 204 -25.73 5.39 -17.45
N PRO A 205 -25.24 6.63 -17.22
CA PRO A 205 -25.69 7.78 -18.01
C PRO A 205 -25.43 7.62 -19.51
N ALA A 206 -24.24 7.09 -19.86
CA ALA A 206 -23.87 6.84 -21.25
C ALA A 206 -24.73 5.72 -21.87
N LYS A 207 -24.97 4.62 -21.13
CA LYS A 207 -25.86 3.54 -21.57
C LYS A 207 -27.28 4.04 -21.79
N LEU A 208 -27.84 4.75 -20.81
CA LEU A 208 -29.21 5.28 -20.87
C LEU A 208 -29.40 6.22 -22.07
N SER A 209 -28.44 7.11 -22.30
CA SER A 209 -28.48 8.03 -23.45
C SER A 209 -28.35 7.28 -24.77
N GLY A 210 -27.44 6.30 -24.87
CA GLY A 210 -27.21 5.54 -26.10
C GLY A 210 -28.34 4.57 -26.46
N ASP A 211 -28.86 3.85 -25.47
CA ASP A 211 -29.83 2.75 -25.68
C ASP A 211 -31.28 3.25 -25.72
N ALA A 212 -31.60 4.30 -24.95
CA ALA A 212 -32.98 4.78 -24.78
C ALA A 212 -33.20 6.24 -25.21
N GLY A 213 -32.14 6.99 -25.53
CA GLY A 213 -32.23 8.42 -25.86
C GLY A 213 -32.61 9.31 -24.67
N LEU A 214 -32.52 8.78 -23.45
CA LEU A 214 -32.95 9.46 -22.22
C LEU A 214 -31.77 10.15 -21.54
N THR A 215 -32.03 11.35 -21.00
CA THR A 215 -31.03 12.11 -20.24
C THR A 215 -31.12 11.74 -18.76
N PHE A 216 -30.02 11.22 -18.23
CA PHE A 216 -29.88 10.95 -16.80
C PHE A 216 -29.72 12.25 -16.01
N SER A 217 -30.43 12.37 -14.89
CA SER A 217 -30.34 13.52 -13.98
C SER A 217 -29.53 13.20 -12.74
N GLU A 218 -29.97 12.23 -11.94
CA GLU A 218 -29.36 11.91 -10.66
C GLU A 218 -29.76 10.51 -10.18
N TRP A 219 -28.97 10.00 -9.23
CA TRP A 219 -29.31 8.83 -8.45
C TRP A 219 -30.05 9.26 -7.19
N THR A 220 -30.98 8.43 -6.76
CA THR A 220 -31.68 8.62 -5.49
C THR A 220 -31.74 7.29 -4.74
N ILE A 221 -31.50 7.33 -3.44
CA ILE A 221 -31.58 6.19 -2.53
C ILE A 221 -32.68 6.53 -1.52
N PRO A 222 -33.81 5.81 -1.50
CA PRO A 222 -34.91 6.11 -0.58
C PRO A 222 -34.46 6.10 0.89
N SER A 223 -33.66 5.10 1.24
CA SER A 223 -32.90 5.04 2.48
C SER A 223 -31.73 4.07 2.31
N ARG A 224 -30.64 4.25 3.07
CA ARG A 224 -29.47 3.36 3.00
C ARG A 224 -29.78 1.88 3.26
N ASP A 225 -30.80 1.59 4.06
CA ASP A 225 -31.24 0.21 4.35
C ASP A 225 -32.19 -0.37 3.30
N SER A 226 -32.78 0.46 2.43
CA SER A 226 -33.78 0.01 1.46
C SER A 226 -33.22 -0.91 0.37
N GLN A 227 -31.91 -0.81 0.10
CA GLN A 227 -31.23 -1.50 -1.00
C GLN A 227 -31.85 -1.18 -2.37
N ARG A 228 -32.58 -0.06 -2.46
CA ARG A 228 -33.20 0.45 -3.68
C ARG A 228 -32.36 1.58 -4.23
N LEU A 229 -32.25 1.59 -5.54
CA LEU A 229 -31.57 2.64 -6.29
C LEU A 229 -32.55 3.18 -7.33
N HIS A 230 -32.81 4.47 -7.32
CA HIS A 230 -33.66 5.14 -8.29
C HIS A 230 -32.78 5.93 -9.25
N ALA A 231 -32.93 5.70 -10.56
CA ALA A 231 -32.33 6.54 -11.59
C ALA A 231 -33.35 7.58 -12.06
N ARG A 232 -33.19 8.85 -11.67
CA ARG A 232 -34.07 9.93 -12.14
C ARG A 232 -33.59 10.41 -13.51
N VAL A 233 -34.53 10.55 -14.45
CA VAL A 233 -34.27 11.16 -15.75
C VAL A 233 -34.69 12.62 -15.76
N SER A 234 -34.20 13.40 -16.72
CA SER A 234 -34.50 14.84 -16.83
C SER A 234 -36.00 15.15 -16.99
N ASP A 235 -36.79 14.20 -17.47
CA ASP A 235 -38.24 14.32 -17.64
C ASP A 235 -39.03 14.14 -16.32
N GLY A 236 -38.34 13.89 -15.19
CA GLY A 236 -38.90 13.93 -13.84
C GLY A 236 -39.31 12.58 -13.24
N TRP A 237 -39.56 11.56 -14.07
CA TRP A 237 -39.81 10.19 -13.62
C TRP A 237 -38.50 9.44 -13.31
N TYR A 238 -38.59 8.26 -12.69
CA TYR A 238 -37.41 7.48 -12.30
C TYR A 238 -37.54 5.96 -12.53
N ILE A 239 -36.41 5.30 -12.75
CA ILE A 239 -36.32 3.83 -12.86
C ILE A 239 -35.92 3.25 -11.51
N VAL A 240 -36.66 2.26 -11.01
CA VAL A 240 -36.43 1.63 -9.72
C VAL A 240 -35.64 0.33 -9.90
N PHE A 241 -34.47 0.27 -9.27
CA PHE A 241 -33.58 -0.89 -9.22
C PHE A 241 -33.43 -1.43 -7.80
N GLN A 242 -33.01 -2.70 -7.72
CA GLN A 242 -32.61 -3.38 -6.49
C GLN A 242 -31.11 -3.66 -6.54
N MET A 243 -30.33 -3.04 -5.64
CA MET A 243 -28.86 -3.09 -5.62
C MET A 243 -28.30 -4.50 -5.37
N GLN A 244 -29.02 -5.33 -4.61
CA GLN A 244 -28.60 -6.71 -4.28
C GLN A 244 -28.93 -7.75 -5.36
N LYS A 245 -29.51 -7.32 -6.48
CA LYS A 245 -29.84 -8.18 -7.62
C LYS A 245 -29.01 -7.76 -8.83
N ASP A 246 -29.07 -8.56 -9.89
CA ASP A 246 -28.40 -8.24 -11.14
C ASP A 246 -28.99 -6.95 -11.75
N LEU A 247 -28.23 -5.85 -11.65
CA LEU A 247 -28.60 -4.54 -12.20
C LEU A 247 -28.56 -4.53 -13.73
N THR A 248 -27.71 -5.36 -14.34
CA THR A 248 -27.64 -5.48 -15.80
C THR A 248 -28.92 -6.12 -16.32
N GLN A 249 -29.38 -7.21 -15.71
CA GLN A 249 -30.64 -7.84 -16.09
C GLN A 249 -31.85 -6.91 -15.87
N GLN A 250 -31.89 -6.20 -14.74
CA GLN A 250 -32.95 -5.21 -14.47
C GLN A 250 -32.96 -4.10 -15.53
N TYR A 251 -31.79 -3.64 -15.97
CA TYR A 251 -31.68 -2.66 -17.04
C TYR A 251 -32.14 -3.22 -18.40
N GLN A 252 -31.84 -4.49 -18.71
CA GLN A 252 -32.37 -5.13 -19.93
C GLN A 252 -33.90 -5.26 -19.90
N ASN A 253 -34.48 -5.56 -18.73
CA ASN A 253 -35.93 -5.56 -18.55
C ASN A 253 -36.52 -4.16 -18.78
N PHE A 254 -35.85 -3.11 -18.29
CA PHE A 254 -36.21 -1.72 -18.58
C PHE A 254 -36.20 -1.43 -20.10
N LEU A 255 -35.10 -1.76 -20.79
CA LEU A 255 -34.98 -1.50 -22.23
C LEU A 255 -36.05 -2.24 -23.04
N THR A 256 -36.39 -3.46 -22.65
CA THR A 256 -37.45 -4.25 -23.30
C THR A 256 -38.78 -3.50 -23.23
N ILE A 257 -39.21 -3.09 -22.03
CA ILE A 257 -40.49 -2.38 -21.88
C ILE A 257 -40.44 -0.97 -22.51
N TRP A 258 -39.27 -0.32 -22.48
CA TRP A 258 -39.07 0.99 -23.07
C TRP A 258 -39.35 0.94 -24.57
N ASN A 259 -38.68 0.03 -25.27
CA ASN A 259 -38.79 -0.11 -26.72
C ASN A 259 -40.16 -0.62 -27.17
N GLU A 260 -40.81 -1.48 -26.38
CA GLU A 260 -42.12 -2.02 -26.74
C GLU A 260 -43.28 -1.04 -26.50
N LYS A 261 -43.22 -0.22 -25.43
CA LYS A 261 -44.40 0.53 -24.95
C LYS A 261 -44.12 1.96 -24.50
N LEU A 262 -43.02 2.20 -23.78
CA LEU A 262 -42.84 3.47 -23.06
C LEU A 262 -42.17 4.57 -23.91
N ALA A 263 -41.45 4.22 -24.98
CA ALA A 263 -40.81 5.20 -25.86
C ALA A 263 -41.84 6.14 -26.54
N VAL A 264 -43.06 5.65 -26.80
CA VAL A 264 -44.16 6.43 -27.39
C VAL A 264 -45.03 7.09 -26.33
N ASN A 265 -45.21 6.44 -25.18
CA ASN A 265 -45.99 6.96 -24.07
C ASN A 265 -45.19 6.82 -22.76
N PRO A 266 -44.32 7.80 -22.46
CA PRO A 266 -43.46 7.75 -21.28
C PRO A 266 -44.28 7.69 -19.97
N PRO A 267 -43.71 7.08 -18.93
CA PRO A 267 -44.33 7.03 -17.60
C PRO A 267 -44.46 8.43 -16.99
N SER A 268 -45.46 8.61 -16.12
CA SER A 268 -45.68 9.87 -15.40
C SER A 268 -44.90 9.98 -14.09
N GLU A 269 -44.50 8.86 -13.50
CA GLU A 269 -43.87 8.81 -12.18
C GLU A 269 -42.70 7.83 -12.12
N TYR A 270 -42.88 6.55 -12.48
CA TYR A 270 -41.81 5.56 -12.32
C TYR A 270 -41.90 4.36 -13.27
N VAL A 271 -40.78 3.65 -13.39
CA VAL A 271 -40.69 2.29 -13.96
C VAL A 271 -39.95 1.37 -12.98
N ASP A 272 -40.64 0.39 -12.42
CA ASP A 272 -40.08 -0.57 -11.46
C ASP A 272 -39.71 -1.87 -12.15
N VAL A 273 -38.40 -2.13 -12.22
CA VAL A 273 -37.80 -3.27 -12.93
C VAL A 273 -37.21 -4.32 -11.99
N ARG A 274 -37.50 -4.23 -10.68
CA ARG A 274 -36.92 -5.11 -9.65
C ARG A 274 -37.47 -6.54 -9.67
N ILE A 275 -38.60 -6.74 -10.36
CA ILE A 275 -39.27 -8.02 -10.47
C ILE A 275 -38.88 -8.63 -11.82
N THR A 276 -38.25 -9.81 -11.79
CA THR A 276 -37.61 -10.42 -12.96
C THR A 276 -38.56 -10.55 -14.16
N ASP A 277 -39.81 -10.92 -13.90
CA ASP A 277 -40.77 -11.27 -14.95
C ASP A 277 -41.85 -10.20 -15.19
N ARG A 278 -41.80 -9.07 -14.48
CA ARG A 278 -42.83 -8.03 -14.54
C ARG A 278 -42.23 -6.65 -14.36
N VAL A 279 -42.67 -5.71 -15.19
CA VAL A 279 -42.36 -4.29 -15.02
C VAL A 279 -43.64 -3.55 -14.66
N PHE A 280 -43.58 -2.74 -13.61
CA PHE A 280 -44.67 -1.87 -13.17
C PHE A 280 -44.31 -0.44 -13.53
N PHE A 281 -45.27 0.33 -14.03
CA PHE A 281 -45.04 1.73 -14.33
C PHE A 281 -46.31 2.54 -14.09
N LYS A 282 -46.11 3.82 -13.83
CA LYS A 282 -47.15 4.81 -13.65
C LYS A 282 -46.75 6.07 -14.36
#